data_AF-A0A810B2P4-F1
#
_entry.id   AF-A0A810B2P4-F1
#
_cell.length_a   1.000
_cell.length_b   1.000
_cell.length_c   1.000
_cell.angle_alpha   90.00
_cell.angle_beta   90.00
_cell.angle_gamma   90.00
#
_symmetry.space_group_name_H-M   'P 1'
#
loop_
_entity.id
_entity.type
_entity.pdbx_description
1 polymer ?
#
loop_
_entity_poly.entity_id
_entity_poly.type
_entity_poly.pdbx_seq_one_letter_code
_entity_poly.pdbx_strand_id
1 'polypeptide(L)' 'MQRQIIYRCPRTGLIVQHQLDDAALERPAAENIYVSVRCPACTSLHFVNVVTGNLLGDRSGPLPHVRHSA' A
#
# COMPACT_ATOMS: atom_id res chain seq x y z
N MET A 1 14.25 11.62 -5.73
CA MET A 1 14.42 11.20 -4.33
C MET A 1 13.96 9.75 -4.22
N GLN A 2 13.97 9.12 -3.04
CA GLN A 2 13.53 7.73 -2.88
C GLN A 2 12.47 7.68 -1.78
N ARG A 3 11.26 7.24 -2.12
CA ARG A 3 10.09 7.28 -1.23
C ARG A 3 9.83 5.89 -0.68
N GLN A 4 9.91 5.71 0.64
CA GLN A 4 9.51 4.45 1.25
C GLN A 4 8.01 4.42 1.50
N ILE A 5 7.35 3.34 1.10
CA ILE A 5 5.96 3.05 1.45
C ILE A 5 5.91 1.79 2.30
N ILE A 6 4.95 1.75 3.22
CA ILE A 6 4.67 0.59 4.06
C ILE A 6 3.24 0.19 3.81
N TYR A 7 3.01 -1.08 3.49
CA TYR A 7 1.67 -1.62 3.31
C TYR A 7 1.59 -3.03 3.87
N ARG A 8 0.37 -3.48 4.19
CA ARG A 8 0.13 -4.85 4.65
C ARG A 8 -0.26 -5.72 3.46
N CYS A 9 0.44 -6.84 3.27
CA CYS A 9 0.07 -7.81 2.25
C CYS A 9 -1.27 -8.48 2.64
N PRO A 10 -2.33 -8.41 1.83
CA PRO A 10 -3.63 -9.00 2.16
C PRO A 10 -3.60 -10.52 2.05
N ARG A 11 -2.64 -11.08 1.32
CA ARG A 11 -2.50 -12.53 1.12
C ARG A 11 -1.74 -13.21 2.26
N THR A 12 -0.73 -12.57 2.82
CA THR A 12 0.14 -13.16 3.87
C THR A 12 0.00 -12.50 5.23
N GLY A 13 -0.66 -11.32 5.31
CA GLY A 13 -0.79 -10.54 6.53
C GLY A 13 0.48 -9.83 6.99
N LEU A 14 1.62 -10.02 6.30
CA LEU A 14 2.90 -9.41 6.62
C LEU A 14 2.94 -7.92 6.25
N ILE A 15 3.62 -7.13 7.07
CA ILE A 15 3.92 -5.74 6.77
C ILE A 15 5.13 -5.71 5.85
N VAL A 16 4.96 -5.09 4.68
CA VAL A 16 5.99 -4.96 3.66
C VAL A 16 6.36 -3.50 3.54
N GLN A 17 7.65 -3.20 3.70
CA GLN A 17 8.23 -1.91 3.35
C GLN A 17 8.83 -2.01 1.95
N HIS A 18 8.42 -1.12 1.05
CA HIS A 18 8.90 -1.07 -0.33
C HIS A 18 9.44 0.32 -0.63
N GLN A 19 10.64 0.40 -1.23
CA GLN A 19 11.17 1.65 -1.78
C GLN A 19 10.59 1.89 -3.16
N LEU A 20 9.93 3.03 -3.35
CA LEU A 20 9.51 3.53 -4.64
C LEU A 20 10.59 4.43 -5.21
N ASP A 21 10.86 4.23 -6.48
CA ASP A 21 11.69 5.13 -7.27
C ASP A 21 10.84 6.33 -7.71
N ASP A 22 11.41 7.54 -7.60
CA ASP A 22 10.71 8.81 -7.91
C ASP A 22 10.20 8.85 -9.36
N ALA A 23 10.74 8.05 -10.28
CA ALA A 23 10.22 7.94 -11.65
C ALA A 23 8.73 7.55 -11.71
N ALA A 24 8.21 6.86 -10.68
CA ALA A 24 6.79 6.53 -10.56
C ALA A 24 5.92 7.71 -10.06
N LEU A 25 6.52 8.78 -9.54
CA LEU A 25 5.89 9.94 -8.91
C LEU A 25 5.93 11.22 -9.76
N GLU A 26 6.48 11.17 -10.99
CA GLU A 26 6.60 12.29 -11.95
C GLU A 26 5.26 12.92 -12.42
N ARG A 27 4.13 12.57 -11.79
CA ARG A 27 2.82 13.20 -12.01
C ARG A 27 2.26 13.75 -10.71
N PRO A 28 2.61 14.99 -10.32
CA PRO A 28 2.06 15.65 -9.15
C PRO A 28 0.67 16.21 -9.49
N ALA A 29 -0.39 15.44 -9.23
CA ALA A 29 -1.74 16.02 -9.24
C ALA A 29 -2.82 15.19 -8.52
N ALA A 30 -2.63 13.89 -8.31
CA ALA A 30 -3.67 13.06 -7.73
C ALA A 30 -3.28 12.56 -6.34
N GLU A 31 -4.04 12.97 -5.34
CA GLU A 31 -4.17 12.36 -4.00
C GLU A 31 -4.38 10.81 -4.04
N ASN A 32 -4.70 10.27 -5.21
CA ASN A 32 -4.96 8.86 -5.49
C ASN A 32 -3.97 8.26 -6.51
N ILE A 33 -2.66 8.52 -6.37
CA ILE A 33 -1.64 7.84 -7.17
C ILE A 33 -1.40 6.44 -6.61
N TYR A 34 -1.70 5.42 -7.42
CA TYR A 34 -1.42 4.02 -7.13
C TYR A 34 -0.27 3.53 -8.01
N VAL A 35 0.68 2.84 -7.39
CA VAL A 35 1.81 2.23 -8.07
C VAL A 35 1.78 0.72 -7.94
N SER A 36 2.12 0.03 -9.02
CA SER A 36 2.29 -1.41 -9.04
C SER A 36 3.61 -1.80 -8.37
N VAL A 37 3.54 -2.48 -7.24
CA VAL A 37 4.70 -3.04 -6.54
C VAL A 37 4.63 -4.56 -6.53
N ARG A 38 5.78 -5.21 -6.68
CA ARG A 38 5.87 -6.66 -6.52
C ARG A 38 6.10 -6.97 -5.06
N CYS A 39 5.11 -7.58 -4.41
CA CYS A 39 5.23 -7.91 -3.00
C CYS A 39 6.25 -9.04 -2.79
N PRO A 40 7.31 -8.84 -1.99
CA PRO A 40 8.30 -9.89 -1.72
C PRO A 40 7.72 -11.04 -0.88
N ALA A 41 6.65 -10.78 -0.12
CA ALA A 41 6.04 -11.80 0.74
C ALA A 41 5.20 -12.83 -0.04
N CYS A 42 4.52 -12.41 -1.11
CA CYS A 42 3.59 -13.28 -1.85
C CYS A 42 3.86 -13.35 -3.36
N THR A 43 4.95 -12.71 -3.80
CA THR A 43 5.41 -12.56 -5.19
C THR A 43 4.37 -12.02 -6.17
N SER A 44 3.23 -11.54 -5.66
CA SER A 44 2.11 -10.98 -6.40
C SER A 44 2.27 -9.48 -6.60
N LEU A 45 1.61 -8.95 -7.62
CA LEU A 45 1.62 -7.53 -7.94
C LEU A 45 0.47 -6.83 -7.21
N HIS A 46 0.80 -5.81 -6.43
CA HIS A 46 -0.13 -5.04 -5.62
C HIS A 46 -0.11 -3.57 -6.05
N PHE A 47 -1.27 -2.93 -6.09
CA PHE A 47 -1.38 -1.50 -6.38
C PHE A 47 -1.49 -0.74 -5.06
N VAL A 48 -0.44 -0.04 -4.65
CA VAL A 48 -0.39 0.68 -3.37
C VAL A 48 -0.45 2.18 -3.64
N ASN A 49 -1.25 2.90 -2.86
CA ASN A 49 -1.31 4.35 -2.90
C ASN A 49 -0.02 4.92 -2.29
N VAL A 50 0.69 5.74 -3.04
CA VAL A 50 2.00 6.29 -2.63
C VAL A 50 1.91 7.31 -1.50
N VAL A 51 0.73 7.91 -1.31
CA VAL A 51 0.44 8.92 -0.30
C VAL A 51 0.01 8.25 1.01
N THR A 52 -0.88 7.26 0.93
CA THR A 52 -1.53 6.65 2.11
C THR A 52 -1.02 5.26 2.49
N GLY A 53 -0.35 4.55 1.58
CA GLY A 53 0.03 3.14 1.77
C GLY A 53 -1.14 2.15 1.63
N ASN A 54 -2.34 2.63 1.26
CA ASN A 54 -3.52 1.79 1.08
C ASN A 54 -3.49 1.04 -0.26
N LEU A 55 -4.02 -0.18 -0.28
CA LEU A 55 -4.11 -0.97 -1.50
C LEU A 55 -5.36 -0.60 -2.32
N LEU A 56 -5.22 -0.55 -3.64
CA LEU A 56 -6.34 -0.32 -4.56
C LEU A 56 -7.32 -1.49 -4.44
N GLY A 57 -8.57 -1.19 -4.06
CA GLY A 57 -9.60 -2.21 -3.87
C GLY A 57 -9.50 -2.97 -2.54
N ASP A 58 -8.69 -2.49 -1.58
CA ASP A 58 -8.74 -2.99 -0.22
C ASP A 58 -10.11 -2.67 0.39
N ARG A 59 -10.97 -3.70 0.44
CA ARG A 59 -12.22 -3.62 1.21
C ARG A 59 -11.97 -3.66 2.71
N SER A 60 -10.72 -3.88 3.12
CA SER A 60 -10.22 -3.46 4.42
C SER A 60 -10.06 -1.93 4.40
N GLY A 61 -11.19 -1.21 4.39
CA GLY A 61 -11.18 0.14 4.95
C GLY A 61 -10.50 0.13 6.33
N PRO A 62 -9.97 1.28 6.81
CA PRO A 62 -9.20 1.36 8.05
C PRO A 62 -9.86 0.46 9.09
N LEU A 63 -9.10 -0.56 9.55
CA LEU A 63 -9.58 -1.67 10.39
C LEU A 63 -10.83 -1.24 11.15
N PRO A 64 -12.02 -1.83 10.92
CA PRO A 64 -13.16 -1.50 11.74
C PRO A 64 -12.69 -1.75 13.16
N HIS A 65 -12.64 -0.68 13.97
CA HIS A 65 -12.28 -0.76 15.37
C HIS A 65 -13.01 -1.97 15.92
N VAL A 66 -12.27 -3.01 16.29
CA VAL A 66 -12.83 -4.13 17.04
C VAL A 66 -13.37 -3.48 18.31
N ARG A 67 -14.68 -3.27 18.33
CA ARG A 67 -15.38 -2.89 19.54
C ARG A 67 -15.31 -4.13 20.40
N HIS A 68 -14.34 -4.14 21.31
CA HIS A 68 -14.33 -5.06 22.44
C HIS A 68 -15.69 -4.92 23.12
N SER A 69 -16.53 -5.94 22.96
CA SER A 69 -17.76 -6.09 23.71
C SER A 69 -17.38 -6.89 24.95
N ALA A 70 -17.35 -6.19 26.09
CA ALA A 70 -17.29 -6.78 27.42
C ALA A 70 -18.66 -7.36 27.80
#